data_AF-A0A359EZQ2-F1
#
_entry.id   AF-A0A359EZQ2-F1
#
_cell.length_a   1.000
_cell.length_b   1.000
_cell.length_c   1.000
_cell.angle_alpha   90.00
_cell.angle_beta   90.00
_cell.angle_gamma   90.00
#
_symmetry.space_group_name_H-M   'P 1'
#
loop_
_entity.id
_entity.type
_entity.pdbx_description
1 polymer ?
#
loop_
_entity_poly.entity_id
_entity_poly.type
_entity_poly.pdbx_seq_one_letter_code
_entity_poly.pdbx_strand_id
1 'polypeptide(L)'
;VILAACGPLGFWLGAAADGAATTAFTAAVSVLIIACPCALGLATPTALMVGTGRGAQLGILIKGPEILESTRRVDTVLLDKTGTVTTGTMALVDLVAAPGTTTERALLVAGSLEAASEHPIAKAIAANAQSAGDALLEISDFK
;
A
#
# COMPACT_ATOMS: atom_id res chain seq x y z
N VAL A 1 27.60 15.12 21.68
CA VAL A 1 28.74 14.25 22.05
C VAL A 1 30.04 15.04 22.21
N ILE A 2 30.53 15.73 21.17
CA ILE A 2 31.77 16.54 21.27
C ILE A 2 31.69 17.60 22.39
N LEU A 3 30.60 18.39 22.43
CA LEU A 3 30.34 19.34 23.52
C LEU A 3 30.33 18.70 24.92
N ALA A 4 29.83 17.46 25.03
CA ALA A 4 29.81 16.73 26.30
C ALA A 4 31.21 16.25 26.70
N ALA A 5 32.07 15.89 25.74
CA ALA A 5 33.46 15.51 25.97
C ALA A 5 34.34 16.71 26.40
N CYS A 6 34.00 17.94 25.99
CA CYS A 6 34.69 19.16 26.43
C CYS A 6 34.52 19.44 27.93
N GLY A 7 33.42 19.00 28.56
CA GLY A 7 33.16 19.19 29.99
C GLY A 7 34.23 18.59 30.91
N PRO A 8 34.44 17.27 30.91
CA PRO A 8 35.49 16.63 31.71
C PRO A 8 36.89 17.08 31.31
N LEU A 9 37.13 17.37 30.03
CA LEU A 9 38.40 17.93 29.56
C LEU A 9 38.71 19.26 30.25
N GLY A 10 37.77 20.21 30.22
CA GLY A 10 37.92 21.52 30.84
C GLY A 10 37.98 21.47 32.37
N PHE A 11 37.20 20.59 32.98
CA PHE A 11 37.21 20.39 34.43
C PHE A 11 38.58 19.92 34.94
N TRP A 12 39.14 18.87 34.35
CA TRP A 12 40.42 18.32 34.79
C TRP A 12 41.61 19.23 34.46
N LEU A 13 41.57 19.95 33.32
CA LEU A 13 42.58 20.97 33.01
C LEU A 13 42.51 22.18 33.96
N GLY A 14 41.30 22.60 34.35
CA GLY A 14 41.08 23.72 35.27
C GLY A 14 41.41 23.39 36.74
N ALA A 15 41.41 22.12 37.12
CA ALA A 15 41.71 21.68 38.49
C ALA A 15 43.22 21.76 38.87
N ALA A 16 44.11 22.02 37.90
CA ALA A 16 45.56 22.25 38.10
C ALA A 16 46.29 21.22 38.99
N ALA A 17 45.84 19.96 38.97
CA ALA A 17 46.49 18.85 39.68
C ALA A 17 47.66 18.24 38.88
N ASP A 18 48.62 17.62 39.57
CA ASP A 18 49.70 16.88 38.91
C ASP A 18 49.11 15.77 38.01
N GLY A 19 49.52 15.74 36.73
CA GLY A 19 48.98 14.80 35.74
C GLY A 19 47.61 15.15 35.15
N ALA A 20 47.09 16.36 35.41
CA ALA A 20 45.78 16.84 34.92
C ALA A 20 45.56 16.66 33.42
N ALA A 21 46.58 16.88 32.58
CA ALA A 21 46.45 16.75 31.12
C ALA A 21 46.13 15.31 30.69
N THR A 22 46.79 14.32 31.28
CA THR A 22 46.57 12.90 30.98
C THR A 22 45.16 12.49 31.42
N THR A 23 44.76 12.86 32.64
CA THR A 23 43.42 12.56 33.18
C THR A 23 42.31 13.23 32.38
N ALA A 24 42.49 14.49 31.99
CA ALA A 24 41.55 15.23 31.15
C ALA A 24 41.36 14.56 29.79
N PHE A 25 42.45 14.16 29.14
CA PHE A 25 42.42 13.49 27.85
C PHE A 25 41.75 12.11 27.95
N THR A 26 42.12 11.30 28.94
CA THR A 26 41.50 10.00 29.18
C THR A 26 39.99 10.13 29.41
N ALA A 27 39.56 11.08 30.26
CA ALA A 27 38.15 11.30 30.55
C ALA A 27 37.37 11.74 29.29
N ALA A 28 37.93 12.64 28.49
CA ALA A 28 37.31 13.06 27.23
C ALA A 28 37.17 11.91 26.22
N VAL A 29 38.22 11.10 26.06
CA VAL A 29 38.19 9.92 25.17
C VAL A 29 37.18 8.88 25.66
N SER A 30 37.09 8.62 26.96
CA SER A 30 36.07 7.71 27.52
C SER A 30 34.65 8.15 27.20
N VAL A 31 34.35 9.47 27.28
CA VAL A 31 33.05 10.01 26.88
C VAL A 31 32.77 9.83 25.39
N LEU A 32 33.78 9.96 24.53
CA LEU A 32 33.62 9.71 23.10
C LEU A 32 33.35 8.23 22.80
N ILE A 33 34.08 7.32 23.45
CA ILE A 33 33.93 5.87 23.26
C ILE A 33 32.54 5.42 23.70
N ILE A 34 32.10 5.82 24.90
CA ILE A 34 30.81 5.39 25.44
C ILE A 34 29.62 5.99 24.67
N ALA A 35 29.83 7.10 23.97
CA ALA A 35 28.79 7.75 23.17
C ALA A 35 28.58 7.10 21.79
N CYS A 36 29.37 6.10 21.39
CA CYS A 36 29.20 5.41 20.12
C CYS A 36 27.84 4.68 20.08
N PRO A 37 26.91 5.02 19.16
CA PRO A 37 25.55 4.52 19.19
C PRO A 37 25.43 3.17 18.46
N CYS A 38 26.20 2.16 18.86
CA CYS A 38 26.29 0.86 18.16
C CYS A 38 24.92 0.20 17.92
N ALA A 39 23.98 0.32 18.87
CA ALA A 39 22.63 -0.22 18.75
C ALA A 39 21.74 0.54 17.74
N LEU A 40 22.00 1.84 17.53
CA LEU A 40 21.19 2.69 16.67
C LEU A 40 21.33 2.30 15.19
N GLY A 41 22.52 1.81 14.80
CA GLY A 41 22.80 1.38 13.42
C GLY A 41 22.00 0.15 12.97
N LEU A 42 21.53 -0.68 13.91
CA LEU A 42 20.73 -1.87 13.62
C LEU A 42 19.24 -1.70 13.90
N ALA A 43 18.85 -0.78 14.79
CA ALA A 43 17.47 -0.59 15.20
C ALA A 43 16.51 -0.37 14.00
N THR A 44 16.85 0.57 13.11
CA THR A 44 16.04 0.90 11.93
C THR A 44 15.93 -0.24 10.93
N PRO A 45 17.02 -0.84 10.39
CA PRO A 45 16.89 -1.92 9.41
C PRO A 45 16.17 -3.14 9.96
N THR A 46 16.36 -3.49 11.24
CA THR A 46 15.63 -4.61 11.86
C THR A 46 14.13 -4.30 11.97
N ALA A 47 13.77 -3.09 12.41
CA ALA A 47 12.36 -2.67 12.49
C ALA A 47 11.67 -2.69 11.11
N LEU A 48 12.34 -2.19 10.07
CA LEU A 48 11.80 -2.16 8.70
C LEU A 48 11.70 -3.57 8.10
N MET A 49 12.67 -4.45 8.37
CA MET A 49 12.63 -5.84 7.92
C MET A 49 11.46 -6.61 8.57
N VAL A 50 11.28 -6.49 9.88
CA VAL A 50 10.15 -7.11 10.58
C VAL A 50 8.83 -6.49 10.13
N GLY A 51 8.78 -5.17 9.95
CA GLY A 51 7.59 -4.45 9.48
C GLY A 51 7.13 -4.89 8.10
N THR A 52 8.04 -4.97 7.13
CA THR A 52 7.73 -5.45 5.77
C THR A 52 7.34 -6.93 5.76
N GLY A 53 8.02 -7.76 6.55
CA GLY A 53 7.64 -9.17 6.75
C GLY A 53 6.22 -9.33 7.32
N ARG A 54 5.84 -8.51 8.30
CA ARG A 54 4.48 -8.50 8.84
C ARG A 54 3.46 -8.00 7.83
N GLY A 55 3.78 -6.97 7.05
CA GLY A 55 2.93 -6.49 5.96
C GLY A 55 2.61 -7.59 4.94
N ALA A 56 3.63 -8.37 4.55
CA ALA A 56 3.45 -9.49 3.62
C ALA A 56 2.50 -10.57 4.18
N GLN A 57 2.57 -10.86 5.48
CA GLN A 57 1.63 -11.78 6.15
C GLN A 57 0.18 -11.27 6.14
N LEU A 58 -0.03 -9.96 5.98
CA LEU A 58 -1.34 -9.33 5.86
C LEU A 58 -1.77 -9.14 4.39
N GLY A 59 -1.00 -9.68 3.44
CA GLY A 59 -1.27 -9.52 2.00
C GLY A 59 -0.83 -8.16 1.43
N ILE A 60 -0.05 -7.38 2.18
CA ILE A 60 0.46 -6.07 1.75
C ILE A 60 1.91 -6.21 1.30
N LEU A 61 2.15 -6.15 0.00
CA LEU A 61 3.49 -6.21 -0.56
C LEU A 61 4.12 -4.81 -0.63
N ILE A 62 5.11 -4.56 0.23
CA ILE A 62 5.81 -3.28 0.31
C ILE A 62 7.11 -3.36 -0.49
N LYS A 63 7.24 -2.55 -1.55
CA LYS A 63 8.44 -2.49 -2.40
C LYS A 63 9.52 -1.59 -1.79
N GLY A 64 10.18 -2.09 -0.75
CA GLY A 64 11.35 -1.44 -0.13
C GLY A 64 11.05 -0.71 1.18
N PRO A 65 12.05 -0.55 2.07
CA PRO A 65 11.91 0.05 3.38
C PRO A 65 11.46 1.53 3.36
N GLU A 66 11.86 2.29 2.34
CA GLU A 66 11.60 3.72 2.17
C GLU A 66 10.10 4.01 1.99
N ILE A 67 9.36 3.06 1.41
CA ILE A 67 7.91 3.15 1.24
C ILE A 67 7.20 3.07 2.58
N LEU A 68 7.69 2.23 3.50
CA LEU A 68 7.12 2.12 4.84
C LEU A 68 7.34 3.41 5.64
N GLU A 69 8.52 4.04 5.48
CA GLU A 69 8.82 5.33 6.11
C GLU A 69 8.00 6.48 5.53
N SER A 70 7.84 6.54 4.20
CA SER A 70 7.06 7.60 3.54
C SER A 70 5.57 7.51 3.85
N THR A 71 5.04 6.28 3.96
CA THR A 71 3.63 6.02 4.30
C THR A 71 3.24 6.64 5.66
N ARG A 72 4.18 6.77 6.61
CA ARG A 72 3.93 7.44 7.90
C ARG A 72 3.40 8.87 7.77
N ARG A 73 3.75 9.58 6.69
CA ARG A 73 3.35 10.98 6.46
C ARG A 73 2.11 11.14 5.59
N VAL A 74 1.54 10.04 5.09
CA VAL A 74 0.34 10.08 4.25
C VAL A 74 -0.87 10.41 5.13
N ASP A 75 -1.60 11.46 4.78
CA ASP A 75 -2.84 11.88 5.45
C ASP A 75 -4.09 11.72 4.55
N THR A 76 -3.88 11.54 3.25
CA THR A 76 -4.92 11.54 2.24
C THR A 76 -4.75 10.31 1.34
N VAL A 77 -5.83 9.55 1.16
CA VAL A 77 -5.86 8.37 0.29
C VAL A 77 -6.87 8.60 -0.83
N LEU A 78 -6.37 8.69 -2.07
CA LEU A 78 -7.20 8.69 -3.27
C LEU A 78 -7.29 7.25 -3.76
N LEU A 79 -8.50 6.72 -3.84
CA LEU A 79 -8.75 5.37 -4.33
C LEU A 79 -9.24 5.44 -5.77
N ASP A 80 -8.64 4.62 -6.63
CA ASP A 80 -9.27 4.34 -7.91
C ASP A 80 -10.58 3.56 -7.67
N LYS A 81 -11.59 3.79 -8.51
CA LYS A 81 -12.87 3.12 -8.34
C LYS A 81 -12.84 1.74 -8.96
N THR A 82 -12.50 1.67 -10.24
CA THR A 82 -12.70 0.48 -11.08
C THR A 82 -11.61 -0.54 -10.80
N GLY A 83 -11.96 -1.70 -10.25
CA GLY A 83 -11.00 -2.76 -9.94
C GLY A 83 -10.22 -2.57 -8.62
N THR A 84 -10.47 -1.47 -7.90
CA THR A 84 -9.93 -1.25 -6.54
C THR A 84 -11.07 -1.20 -5.51
N VAL A 85 -11.97 -0.22 -5.60
CA VAL A 85 -13.17 -0.16 -4.74
C VAL A 85 -14.25 -1.11 -5.25
N THR A 86 -14.36 -1.27 -6.56
CA THR A 86 -15.27 -2.21 -7.23
C THR A 86 -14.50 -3.38 -7.81
N THR A 87 -15.18 -4.47 -8.16
CA THR A 87 -14.60 -5.66 -8.80
C THR A 87 -14.03 -5.39 -10.21
N GLY A 88 -14.37 -4.25 -10.82
CA GLY A 88 -14.02 -3.93 -12.21
C GLY A 88 -14.84 -4.71 -13.25
N THR A 89 -15.74 -5.60 -12.81
CA THR A 89 -16.64 -6.37 -13.67
C THR A 89 -18.06 -5.81 -13.59
N MET A 90 -18.68 -5.54 -14.74
CA MET A 90 -20.07 -5.11 -14.80
C MET A 90 -20.99 -6.31 -14.61
N ALA A 91 -22.09 -6.12 -13.88
CA ALA A 91 -23.13 -7.12 -13.69
C ALA A 91 -24.50 -6.46 -13.88
N LEU A 92 -25.44 -7.19 -14.51
CA LEU A 92 -26.84 -6.80 -14.52
C LEU A 92 -27.39 -7.00 -13.10
N VAL A 93 -27.87 -5.91 -12.49
CA VAL A 93 -28.37 -5.93 -11.09
C VAL A 93 -29.88 -5.83 -11.01
N ASP A 94 -30.51 -5.22 -12.00
CA ASP A 94 -31.95 -5.02 -12.06
C ASP A 94 -32.40 -4.95 -13.53
N LEU A 95 -33.62 -5.39 -13.80
CA LEU A 95 -34.21 -5.38 -15.14
C LEU A 95 -35.69 -5.05 -15.04
N VAL A 96 -36.07 -3.92 -15.64
CA VAL A 96 -37.45 -3.44 -15.68
C VAL A 96 -37.98 -3.57 -17.09
N ALA A 97 -38.99 -4.43 -17.27
CA ALA A 97 -39.66 -4.61 -18.55
C ALA A 97 -40.66 -3.49 -18.82
N ALA A 98 -40.76 -3.08 -20.10
CA ALA A 98 -41.82 -2.18 -20.54
C ALA A 98 -43.20 -2.87 -20.48
N PRO A 99 -44.31 -2.12 -20.36
CA PRO A 99 -45.65 -2.69 -20.42
C PRO A 99 -45.85 -3.50 -21.72
N GLY A 100 -46.37 -4.72 -21.60
CA GLY A 100 -46.61 -5.62 -22.75
C GLY A 100 -45.44 -6.53 -23.12
N THR A 101 -44.33 -6.52 -22.37
CA THR A 101 -43.27 -7.55 -22.46
C THR A 101 -42.93 -8.10 -21.09
N THR A 102 -42.29 -9.27 -21.05
CA THR A 102 -41.76 -9.85 -19.81
C THR A 102 -40.27 -9.57 -19.68
N THR A 103 -39.75 -9.68 -18.46
CA THR A 103 -38.34 -9.53 -18.13
C THR A 103 -37.47 -10.55 -18.85
N GLU A 104 -37.96 -11.79 -18.99
CA GLU A 104 -37.28 -12.88 -19.69
C GLU A 104 -37.18 -12.58 -21.18
N ARG A 105 -38.28 -12.14 -21.80
CA ARG A 105 -38.29 -11.79 -23.23
C ARG A 105 -37.37 -10.60 -23.50
N ALA A 106 -37.40 -9.58 -22.65
CA ALA A 106 -36.55 -8.41 -22.78
C ALA A 106 -35.06 -8.77 -22.64
N LEU A 107 -34.72 -9.59 -21.64
CA LEU A 107 -33.35 -10.06 -21.43
C LEU A 107 -32.86 -10.94 -22.59
N LEU A 108 -33.70 -11.83 -23.11
CA LEU A 108 -33.34 -12.68 -24.25
C LEU A 108 -33.03 -11.86 -25.50
N VAL A 109 -33.87 -10.87 -25.84
CA VAL A 109 -33.63 -10.01 -27.02
C VAL A 109 -32.40 -9.14 -26.83
N ALA A 110 -32.30 -8.43 -25.70
CA ALA A 110 -31.19 -7.54 -25.42
C ALA A 110 -29.87 -8.31 -25.33
N GLY A 111 -29.85 -9.42 -24.57
CA GLY A 111 -28.66 -10.25 -24.41
C GLY A 111 -28.22 -10.96 -25.69
N SER A 112 -29.15 -11.29 -26.59
CA SER A 112 -28.78 -11.74 -27.93
C SER A 112 -28.05 -10.61 -28.65
N LEU A 113 -28.69 -9.45 -28.85
CA LEU A 113 -28.10 -8.32 -29.58
C LEU A 113 -26.73 -7.91 -29.02
N GLU A 114 -26.62 -7.83 -27.69
CA GLU A 114 -25.40 -7.41 -26.99
C GLU A 114 -24.28 -8.47 -27.01
N ALA A 115 -24.57 -9.72 -27.38
CA ALA A 115 -23.55 -10.76 -27.51
C ALA A 115 -22.53 -10.46 -28.63
N ALA A 116 -22.88 -9.59 -29.57
CA ALA A 116 -21.98 -9.14 -30.65
C ALA A 116 -21.10 -7.93 -30.26
N SER A 117 -21.27 -7.35 -29.06
CA SER A 117 -20.59 -6.14 -28.62
C SER A 117 -19.48 -6.42 -27.60
N GLU A 118 -18.34 -5.73 -27.76
CA GLU A 118 -17.19 -5.81 -26.84
C GLU A 118 -17.35 -4.93 -25.59
N HIS A 119 -18.38 -4.08 -25.54
CA HIS A 119 -18.57 -3.13 -24.45
C HIS A 119 -18.82 -3.85 -23.11
N PRO A 120 -18.22 -3.43 -21.97
CA PRO A 120 -18.38 -4.13 -20.68
C PRO A 120 -19.83 -4.30 -20.22
N ILE A 121 -20.70 -3.33 -20.52
CA ILE A 121 -22.14 -3.42 -20.21
C ILE A 121 -22.81 -4.49 -21.08
N ALA A 122 -22.49 -4.55 -22.37
CA ALA A 122 -23.04 -5.52 -23.30
C ALA A 122 -22.71 -6.95 -22.86
N LYS A 123 -21.44 -7.18 -22.51
CA LYS A 123 -20.97 -8.45 -21.95
C LYS A 123 -21.74 -8.85 -20.70
N ALA A 124 -22.05 -7.90 -19.81
CA ALA A 124 -22.81 -8.17 -18.59
C ALA A 124 -24.26 -8.60 -18.89
N ILE A 125 -24.92 -7.96 -19.87
CA ILE A 125 -26.28 -8.30 -20.30
C ILE A 125 -26.28 -9.67 -21.00
N ALA A 126 -25.38 -9.89 -21.96
CA ALA A 126 -25.26 -11.14 -22.71
C ALA A 126 -24.94 -12.34 -21.80
N ALA A 127 -24.04 -12.17 -20.82
CA ALA A 127 -23.73 -13.22 -19.85
C ALA A 127 -24.93 -13.58 -18.96
N ASN A 128 -25.75 -12.60 -18.57
CA ASN A 128 -26.98 -12.85 -17.81
C ASN A 128 -28.02 -13.60 -18.66
N ALA A 129 -28.20 -13.22 -19.93
CA ALA A 129 -29.09 -13.92 -20.84
C ALA A 129 -28.66 -15.38 -21.08
N GLN A 130 -27.36 -15.63 -21.27
CA GLN A 130 -26.83 -17.00 -21.40
C GLN A 130 -27.01 -17.83 -20.12
N SER A 131 -26.90 -17.20 -18.95
CA SER A 131 -27.09 -17.86 -17.65
C SER A 131 -28.56 -18.18 -17.33
N ALA A 132 -29.50 -17.50 -17.98
CA ALA A 132 -30.94 -17.73 -17.81
C ALA A 132 -31.43 -19.04 -18.45
N GLY A 133 -30.59 -19.74 -19.23
CA GLY A 133 -30.86 -21.07 -19.77
C GLY A 133 -31.52 -21.12 -21.15
N ASP A 134 -31.85 -19.95 -21.71
CA ASP A 134 -32.37 -19.84 -23.08
C ASP A 134 -31.22 -19.75 -24.09
N ALA A 135 -31.37 -20.42 -25.24
CA ALA A 135 -30.45 -20.22 -26.36
C ALA A 135 -30.61 -18.79 -26.91
N LEU A 136 -29.48 -18.09 -27.07
CA LEU A 136 -29.48 -16.77 -27.69
C LEU A 136 -30.05 -16.84 -29.11
N LEU A 137 -30.76 -15.79 -29.50
CA LEU A 137 -31.33 -15.64 -30.83
C LEU A 137 -30.22 -15.39 -31.85
N GLU A 138 -30.42 -15.90 -33.06
CA GLU A 138 -29.57 -15.55 -34.19
C GLU A 138 -29.78 -14.08 -34.56
N ILE A 139 -28.69 -13.35 -34.79
CA ILE A 139 -28.71 -11.92 -35.09
C ILE A 139 -28.13 -11.74 -36.49
N SER A 140 -28.84 -10.96 -37.31
CA SER A 140 -28.33 -10.49 -38.58
C SER A 140 -28.11 -8.97 -38.53
N ASP A 141 -27.25 -8.47 -39.43
CA ASP A 141 -27.07 -7.03 -39.68
C ASP A 141 -26.58 -6.19 -38.48
N PHE A 142 -25.91 -6.80 -37.50
CA PHE A 142 -25.23 -6.07 -36.43
C PHE A 142 -24.09 -5.21 -37.02
N LYS A 143 -23.98 -3.95 -36.60
CA LYS A 143 -22.98 -2.98 -37.08
C LYS A 143 -22.36 -2.21 -35.93
#